data_AF-A0A7Y2VIV5-F1
#
_entry.id   AF-A0A7Y2VIV5-F1
#
_cell.length_a   1.000
_cell.length_b   1.000
_cell.length_c   1.000
_cell.angle_alpha   90.00
_cell.angle_beta   90.00
_cell.angle_gamma   90.00
#
_symmetry.space_group_name_H-M   'P 1'
#
loop_
_entity.id
_entity.type
_entity.pdbx_description
1 polymer ?
#
loop_
_entity_poly.entity_id
_entity_poly.type
_entity_poly.pdbx_seq_one_letter_code
_entity_poly.pdbx_strand_id
1 'polypeptide(L)'
;MQGAGAGLPDGAYALGPPEATGVIRREPEDFEVTELPLSQPEGEGTHLWLEVRKRGANTQWIAERLASAAGVPVRDVGFAGMKDRRAVTTQWFSVALQEADDA
;
A
#
# COMPACT_ATOMS: atom_id res chain seq x y z
N MET A 1 45.99 10.87 8.81
CA MET A 1 45.76 9.54 8.20
C MET A 1 44.27 9.31 8.17
N GLN A 2 43.69 9.29 6.96
CA GLN A 2 42.26 9.07 6.74
C GLN A 2 41.94 7.60 7.02
N GLY A 3 41.13 7.32 8.05
CA GLY A 3 40.55 6.01 8.26
C GLY A 3 39.40 5.82 7.28
N ALA A 4 39.66 5.13 6.17
CA ALA A 4 38.64 4.73 5.22
C ALA A 4 37.61 3.84 5.95
N GLY A 5 36.36 4.31 6.04
CA GLY A 5 35.25 3.46 6.44
C GLY A 5 35.09 2.37 5.40
N ALA A 6 35.60 1.17 5.70
CA ALA A 6 35.40 0.01 4.86
C ALA A 6 33.89 -0.28 4.82
N GLY A 7 33.25 0.06 3.70
CA GLY A 7 31.88 -0.35 3.42
C GLY A 7 31.77 -1.86 3.60
N LEU A 8 30.64 -2.31 4.14
CA LEU A 8 30.36 -3.74 4.26
C LEU A 8 30.56 -4.41 2.90
N PRO A 9 31.23 -5.57 2.84
CA PRO A 9 31.40 -6.27 1.59
C PRO A 9 30.03 -6.63 1.00
N ASP A 10 29.96 -6.66 -0.33
CA ASP A 10 28.77 -7.12 -1.05
C ASP A 10 28.40 -8.53 -0.56
N GLY A 11 27.16 -8.70 -0.10
CA GLY A 11 26.70 -9.96 0.50
C GLY A 11 27.07 -10.16 1.98
N ALA A 12 27.35 -9.10 2.74
CA ALA A 12 27.46 -9.20 4.19
C ALA A 12 26.10 -9.58 4.82
N TYR A 13 26.03 -10.77 5.41
CA TYR A 13 24.89 -11.24 6.19
C TYR A 13 25.15 -11.05 7.68
N ALA A 14 24.24 -10.40 8.41
CA ALA A 14 24.38 -10.17 9.86
C ALA A 14 24.47 -11.47 10.68
N LEU A 15 23.88 -12.55 10.18
CA LEU A 15 23.82 -13.87 10.82
C LEU A 15 24.59 -14.96 10.05
N GLY A 16 25.42 -14.56 9.07
CA GLY A 16 26.01 -15.50 8.12
C GLY A 16 25.08 -15.85 6.95
N PRO A 17 25.61 -16.54 5.91
CA PRO A 17 24.86 -16.85 4.70
C PRO A 17 23.68 -17.81 4.99
N PRO A 18 22.58 -17.75 4.22
CA PRO A 18 21.46 -18.67 4.37
C PRO A 18 21.89 -20.14 4.17
N GLU A 19 21.44 -21.03 5.05
CA GLU A 19 21.73 -22.48 4.97
C GLU A 19 20.70 -23.27 4.14
N ALA A 20 19.62 -22.61 3.71
CA ALA A 20 18.52 -23.23 2.98
C ALA A 20 17.98 -22.30 1.87
N THR A 21 17.24 -22.89 0.93
CA THR A 21 16.55 -22.18 -0.14
C THR A 21 15.04 -22.40 -0.04
N GLY A 22 14.27 -21.50 -0.64
CA GLY A 22 12.81 -21.58 -0.65
C GLY A 22 12.22 -20.72 -1.77
N VAL A 23 10.95 -20.97 -2.07
CA VAL A 23 10.18 -20.13 -3.01
C VAL A 23 9.37 -19.14 -2.19
N ILE A 24 9.52 -17.86 -2.48
CA ILE A 24 8.70 -16.79 -1.92
C ILE A 24 7.67 -16.33 -2.94
N ARG A 25 6.46 -15.98 -2.46
CA ARG A 25 5.38 -15.41 -3.30
C ARG A 25 5.00 -16.32 -4.49
N ARG A 26 4.84 -17.63 -4.26
CA ARG A 26 4.42 -18.60 -5.31
C ARG A 26 3.01 -18.28 -5.78
N GLU A 27 2.12 -17.96 -4.84
CA GLU A 27 0.80 -17.40 -5.09
C GLU A 27 0.60 -16.10 -4.30
N PRO A 28 -0.37 -15.23 -4.68
CA PRO A 28 -0.62 -13.97 -3.99
C PRO A 28 -0.83 -14.12 -2.47
N GLU A 29 -1.45 -15.21 -2.03
CA GLU A 29 -1.73 -15.55 -0.64
C GLU A 29 -0.47 -15.81 0.19
N ASP A 30 0.65 -16.18 -0.42
CA ASP A 30 1.94 -16.32 0.28
C ASP A 30 2.51 -14.95 0.73
N PHE A 31 1.90 -13.85 0.31
CA PHE A 31 2.31 -12.50 0.67
C PHE A 31 1.10 -11.63 0.99
N GLU A 32 0.71 -11.64 2.27
CA GLU A 32 -0.35 -10.80 2.80
C GLU A 32 0.20 -9.55 3.48
N VAL A 33 -0.36 -8.38 3.13
CA VAL A 33 0.01 -7.11 3.77
C VAL A 33 -1.26 -6.37 4.20
N THR A 34 -1.40 -6.14 5.50
CA THR A 34 -2.43 -5.27 6.06
C THR A 34 -1.80 -3.96 6.50
N GLU A 35 -2.35 -2.85 6.00
CA GLU A 35 -1.92 -1.52 6.40
C GLU A 35 -2.32 -1.22 7.85
N LEU A 36 -1.37 -0.69 8.60
CA LEU A 36 -1.61 -0.09 9.91
C LEU A 36 -1.66 1.43 9.72
N PRO A 37 -2.85 2.06 9.75
CA PRO A 37 -2.95 3.50 9.53
C PRO A 37 -2.42 4.27 10.74
N LEU A 38 -1.95 5.50 10.51
CA LEU A 38 -1.49 6.39 11.59
C LEU A 38 -2.65 6.94 12.45
N SER A 39 -3.86 6.96 11.88
CA SER A 39 -5.10 7.39 12.54
C SER A 39 -6.28 6.59 11.99
N GLN A 40 -7.39 6.55 12.74
CA GLN A 40 -8.63 5.91 12.31
C GLN A 40 -9.62 6.95 11.75
N PRO A 41 -10.56 6.56 10.89
CA PRO A 41 -11.62 7.45 10.44
C PRO A 41 -12.48 7.89 11.64
N GLU A 42 -12.74 9.19 11.73
CA GLU A 42 -13.46 9.80 12.85
C GLU A 42 -15.00 9.67 12.72
N GLY A 43 -15.48 9.27 11.54
CA GLY A 43 -16.91 9.10 11.24
C GLY A 43 -17.58 10.35 10.67
N GLU A 44 -16.87 11.47 10.60
CA GLU A 44 -17.33 12.75 10.03
C GLU A 44 -16.26 13.38 9.12
N GLY A 45 -16.65 14.40 8.35
CA GLY A 45 -15.78 15.14 7.44
C GLY A 45 -16.09 14.91 5.95
N THR A 46 -15.25 15.49 5.10
CA THR A 46 -15.47 15.53 3.63
C THR A 46 -14.92 14.31 2.89
N HIS A 47 -14.28 13.38 3.59
CA HIS A 47 -13.66 12.21 2.98
C HIS A 47 -14.35 10.93 3.42
N LEU A 48 -14.77 10.12 2.44
CA LEU A 48 -15.16 8.75 2.68
C LEU A 48 -13.91 7.88 2.75
N TRP A 49 -13.68 7.24 3.88
CA TRP A 49 -12.59 6.29 4.07
C TRP A 49 -13.04 4.86 3.77
N LEU A 50 -12.24 4.13 3.03
CA LEU A 50 -12.52 2.78 2.57
C LEU A 50 -11.33 1.87 2.88
N GLU A 51 -11.57 0.82 3.66
CA GLU A 51 -10.62 -0.28 3.79
C GLU A 51 -10.85 -1.28 2.65
N VAL A 52 -9.87 -1.41 1.76
CA VAL A 52 -10.00 -2.24 0.56
C VAL A 52 -9.03 -3.40 0.61
N ARG A 53 -9.55 -4.63 0.61
CA ARG A 53 -8.78 -5.85 0.35
C ARG A 53 -8.74 -6.13 -1.16
N LYS A 54 -7.53 -6.21 -1.72
CA LYS A 54 -7.29 -6.53 -3.13
C LYS A 54 -6.45 -7.79 -3.30
N ARG A 55 -6.63 -8.46 -4.44
CA ARG A 55 -5.79 -9.56 -4.93
C ARG A 55 -5.38 -9.29 -6.38
N GLY A 56 -4.09 -9.39 -6.68
CA GLY A 56 -3.63 -9.32 -8.08
C GLY A 56 -3.72 -7.93 -8.73
N ALA A 57 -4.06 -6.88 -7.99
CA ALA A 57 -4.31 -5.53 -8.50
C ALA A 57 -3.29 -4.51 -7.98
N ASN A 58 -3.06 -3.45 -8.76
CA ASN A 58 -2.23 -2.30 -8.38
C ASN A 58 -3.05 -1.29 -7.55
N THR A 59 -2.42 -0.60 -6.60
CA THR A 59 -3.06 0.48 -5.83
C THR A 59 -3.68 1.55 -6.72
N GLN A 60 -2.95 2.04 -7.74
CA GLN A 60 -3.45 3.06 -8.66
C GLN A 60 -4.71 2.64 -9.43
N TRP A 61 -4.78 1.39 -9.88
CA TRP A 61 -5.94 0.87 -10.59
C TRP A 61 -7.18 0.79 -9.68
N ILE A 62 -6.98 0.50 -8.39
CA ILE A 62 -8.07 0.57 -7.40
C ILE A 62 -8.51 2.03 -7.22
N ALA A 63 -7.58 2.98 -7.11
CA ALA A 63 -7.92 4.40 -6.98
C ALA A 63 -8.76 4.92 -8.17
N GLU A 64 -8.40 4.53 -9.40
CA GLU A 64 -9.17 4.86 -10.61
C GLU A 64 -10.60 4.29 -10.57
N ARG A 65 -10.76 3.06 -10.08
CA ARG A 65 -12.08 2.43 -9.94
C ARG A 65 -12.92 3.11 -8.86
N LEU A 66 -12.31 3.49 -7.74
CA LEU A 66 -12.99 4.21 -6.66
C LEU A 66 -13.45 5.59 -7.14
N ALA A 67 -12.58 6.33 -7.83
CA ALA A 67 -12.90 7.61 -8.45
C ALA A 67 -14.08 7.49 -9.43
N SER A 68 -14.02 6.52 -10.35
CA SER A 68 -15.09 6.26 -11.31
C SER A 68 -16.41 5.89 -10.62
N ALA A 69 -16.37 5.12 -9.54
CA ALA A 69 -17.56 4.71 -8.81
C ALA A 69 -18.19 5.87 -8.02
N ALA A 70 -17.37 6.76 -7.48
CA ALA A 70 -17.81 7.94 -6.73
C ALA A 70 -18.14 9.15 -7.64
N GLY A 71 -17.81 9.09 -8.93
CA GLY A 71 -18.01 10.21 -9.86
C GLY A 71 -17.06 11.38 -9.63
N VAL A 72 -15.89 11.14 -9.04
CA VAL A 72 -14.88 12.17 -8.73
C VAL A 72 -13.62 12.01 -9.58
N PRO A 73 -12.83 13.08 -9.78
CA PRO A 73 -11.49 12.98 -10.34
C PRO A 73 -10.56 12.04 -9.53
N VAL A 74 -9.65 11.33 -10.21
CA VAL A 74 -8.69 10.41 -9.55
C VAL A 74 -7.79 11.12 -8.52
N ARG A 75 -7.47 12.39 -8.74
CA ARG A 75 -6.69 13.21 -7.79
C ARG A 75 -7.37 13.40 -6.43
N ASP A 76 -8.69 13.17 -6.38
CA ASP A 76 -9.50 13.29 -5.17
C ASP A 76 -9.59 11.94 -4.42
N VAL A 77 -8.83 10.93 -4.87
CA VAL A 77 -8.64 9.65 -4.17
C VAL A 77 -7.24 9.56 -3.58
N GLY A 78 -7.15 9.52 -2.26
CA GLY A 78 -5.91 9.43 -1.49
C GLY A 78 -5.58 8.01 -1.01
N PHE A 79 -4.28 7.74 -0.82
CA PHE A 79 -3.75 6.53 -0.18
C PHE A 79 -2.33 6.78 0.32
N ALA A 80 -1.89 6.10 1.39
CA ALA A 80 -0.61 6.39 2.04
C ALA A 80 0.63 5.82 1.32
N GLY A 81 0.45 4.90 0.37
CA GLY A 81 1.55 4.31 -0.38
C GLY A 81 1.12 3.18 -1.31
N MET A 82 2.04 2.71 -2.14
CA MET A 82 1.77 1.63 -3.09
C MET A 82 1.83 0.27 -2.40
N LYS A 83 1.03 -0.68 -2.88
CA LYS A 83 1.04 -2.08 -2.45
C LYS A 83 1.35 -2.99 -3.63
N ASP A 84 2.11 -4.06 -3.37
CA ASP A 84 2.47 -5.07 -4.37
C ASP A 84 1.24 -5.61 -5.11
N ARG A 85 1.39 -5.81 -6.43
CA ARG A 85 0.35 -6.45 -7.25
C ARG A 85 0.26 -7.95 -7.00
N ARG A 86 1.40 -8.62 -6.82
CA ARG A 86 1.53 -10.07 -6.61
C ARG A 86 1.43 -10.39 -5.12
N ALA A 87 0.29 -10.04 -4.54
CA ALA A 87 0.01 -10.11 -3.12
C ALA A 87 -1.50 -10.05 -2.88
N VAL A 88 -1.91 -10.45 -1.68
CA VAL A 88 -3.21 -10.05 -1.10
C VAL A 88 -2.94 -8.89 -0.15
N THR A 89 -3.57 -7.74 -0.37
CA THR A 89 -3.27 -6.56 0.47
C THR A 89 -4.54 -5.85 0.90
N THR A 90 -4.60 -5.46 2.16
CA THR A 90 -5.63 -4.60 2.73
C THR A 90 -5.04 -3.23 3.01
N GLN A 91 -5.63 -2.18 2.45
CA GLN A 91 -5.14 -0.81 2.56
C GLN A 91 -6.30 0.18 2.63
N TRP A 92 -6.06 1.31 3.31
CA TRP A 92 -6.96 2.45 3.37
C TRP A 92 -6.84 3.34 2.11
N PHE A 93 -8.01 3.73 1.61
CA PHE A 93 -8.18 4.78 0.62
C PHE A 93 -9.09 5.85 1.22
N SER A 94 -8.91 7.11 0.80
CA SER A 94 -9.85 8.19 1.07
C SER A 94 -10.40 8.71 -0.25
N VAL A 95 -11.68 9.05 -0.30
CA VAL A 95 -12.33 9.68 -1.45
C VAL A 95 -12.92 11.00 -0.97
N ALA A 96 -12.43 12.12 -1.49
CA ALA A 96 -13.00 13.43 -1.19
C ALA A 96 -14.35 13.55 -1.92
N LEU A 97 -15.43 13.63 -1.17
CA LEU A 97 -16.76 13.84 -1.70
C LEU A 97 -17.08 15.33 -1.59
N GLN A 98 -17.55 15.94 -2.68
CA GLN A 98 -18.16 17.26 -2.57
C GLN A 98 -19.47 17.13 -1.80
N GLU A 99 -19.81 18.12 -0.98
CA GLU A 99 -21.18 18.21 -0.45
C GLU A 99 -22.12 18.25 -1.66
N ALA A 100 -23.18 17.44 -1.64
CA ALA A 100 -24.19 17.54 -2.67
C ALA A 100 -24.80 18.94 -2.56
N ASP A 101 -24.77 19.72 -3.64
CA ASP A 101 -25.58 20.93 -3.70
C ASP A 101 -27.04 20.50 -3.49
N ASP A 102 -27.67 20.99 -2.42
CA ASP A 102 -29.09 20.80 -2.16
C ASP A 102 -29.86 21.36 -3.38
N ALA A 103 -30.37 20.46 -4.21
CA ALA A 103 -31.17 20.78 -5.40
C ALA A 103 -32.62 21.11 -5.05
#